data_AF-A0AAJ2NTT4-F1
#
_entry.id   AF-A0AAJ2NTT4-F1
#
_cell.length_a   1.000
_cell.length_b   1.000
_cell.length_c   1.000
_cell.angle_alpha   90.00
_cell.angle_beta   90.00
_cell.angle_gamma   90.00
#
_symmetry.space_group_name_H-M   'P 1'
#
loop_
_entity.id
_entity.type
_entity.pdbx_description
1 polymer ?
#
loop_
_entity_poly.entity_id
_entity_poly.type
_entity_poly.pdbx_seq_one_letter_code
_entity_poly.pdbx_strand_id
1 'polypeptide(L)' 'YRLNVVTLNIPPLRERREDIIELTHYFLNDFAQRYHRPIHEFLPEVLQEMIRYDWPGNIREVRNIAERLVVFATDGV' A
#
# COMPACT_ATOMS: atom_id res chain seq x y z
N TYR A 1 15.16 -23.52 -25.72
CA TYR A 1 13.77 -23.06 -25.56
C TYR A 1 13.77 -21.53 -25.49
N ARG A 2 13.06 -20.86 -26.42
CA ARG A 2 13.03 -19.38 -26.54
C ARG A 2 11.98 -18.80 -25.59
N LEU A 3 12.38 -18.42 -24.37
CA LEU A 3 11.52 -17.78 -23.36
C LEU A 3 11.38 -16.26 -23.58
N ASN A 4 11.22 -15.81 -24.83
CA ASN A 4 11.02 -14.39 -25.18
C ASN A 4 9.87 -14.23 -26.19
N VAL A 5 8.77 -14.97 -26.00
CA VAL A 5 7.60 -14.86 -26.88
C VAL A 5 6.77 -13.63 -26.53
N VAL A 6 6.75 -13.21 -25.25
CA VAL A 6 6.15 -11.95 -24.78
C VAL A 6 6.94 -11.45 -23.57
N THR A 7 7.35 -10.18 -23.58
CA THR A 7 7.97 -9.49 -22.43
C THR A 7 6.94 -8.55 -21.82
N LEU A 8 6.58 -8.77 -20.55
CA LEU A 8 5.76 -7.84 -19.78
C LEU A 8 6.68 -6.95 -18.95
N ASN A 9 6.70 -5.64 -19.25
CA ASN A 9 7.36 -4.68 -18.39
C ASN A 9 6.42 -4.31 -17.24
N ILE A 10 6.85 -4.51 -16.00
CA ILE A 10 6.08 -4.12 -14.81
C ILE A 10 6.68 -2.83 -14.28
N PRO A 11 6.00 -1.67 -14.43
CA PRO A 11 6.53 -0.41 -13.94
C PRO A 11 6.62 -0.41 -12.40
N PRO A 12 7.65 0.24 -11.84
CA PRO A 12 7.73 0.47 -10.41
C PRO A 12 6.55 1.35 -9.95
N LEU A 13 6.22 1.28 -8.66
CA LEU A 13 5.04 1.95 -8.10
C LEU A 13 5.08 3.48 -8.27
N ARG A 14 6.27 4.10 -8.25
CA ARG A 14 6.46 5.54 -8.51
C ARG A 14 6.00 6.01 -9.90
N GLU A 15 5.93 5.11 -10.87
CA GLU A 15 5.47 5.38 -12.25
C GLU A 15 3.95 5.16 -12.41
N ARG A 16 3.27 4.71 -11.35
CA ARG A 16 1.84 4.42 -11.28
C ARG A 16 1.27 4.83 -9.93
N ARG A 17 1.44 6.10 -9.59
CA ARG A 17 1.11 6.64 -8.25
C ARG A 17 -0.38 6.55 -7.93
N GLU A 18 -1.23 6.43 -8.95
CA GLU A 18 -2.68 6.28 -8.81
C GLU A 18 -3.04 4.97 -8.08
N ASP A 19 -2.23 3.92 -8.25
CA ASP A 19 -2.42 2.62 -7.58
C ASP A 19 -2.21 2.70 -6.06
N ILE A 20 -1.48 3.71 -5.56
CA ILE A 20 -1.08 3.80 -4.14
C ILE A 20 -2.30 3.88 -3.24
N ILE A 21 -3.32 4.65 -3.62
CA ILE A 21 -4.53 4.85 -2.82
C ILE A 21 -5.28 3.51 -2.66
N GLU A 22 -5.59 2.85 -3.77
CA GLU A 22 -6.30 1.56 -3.79
C GLU A 22 -5.52 0.47 -3.03
N LEU A 23 -4.21 0.37 -3.25
CA LEU A 23 -3.35 -0.58 -2.53
C LEU A 23 -3.37 -0.33 -1.02
N THR A 24 -3.32 0.94 -0.62
CA THR A 24 -3.32 1.34 0.78
C THR A 24 -4.62 0.99 1.46
N HIS A 25 -5.77 1.28 0.83
CA HIS A 25 -7.09 0.88 1.36
C HIS A 25 -7.27 -0.64 1.40
N TYR A 26 -6.79 -1.35 0.37
CA TYR A 26 -6.82 -2.80 0.36
C TYR A 26 -6.06 -3.39 1.56
N PHE A 27 -4.81 -2.96 1.78
CA PHE A 27 -4.01 -3.44 2.90
C PHE A 27 -4.57 -3.01 4.25
N LEU A 28 -5.11 -1.80 4.36
CA LEU A 28 -5.78 -1.36 5.58
C LEU A 28 -6.90 -2.32 5.97
N ASN A 29 -7.79 -2.62 5.02
CA ASN A 29 -8.92 -3.51 5.26
C ASN A 29 -8.46 -4.94 5.62
N ASP A 30 -7.47 -5.48 4.90
CA ASP A 30 -6.90 -6.81 5.18
C ASP A 30 -6.34 -6.87 6.60
N PHE A 31 -5.54 -5.89 7.00
CA PHE A 31 -4.90 -5.87 8.32
C PHE A 31 -5.88 -5.51 9.45
N ALA A 32 -6.80 -4.58 9.24
CA ALA A 32 -7.82 -4.23 10.22
C ALA A 32 -8.67 -5.46 10.59
N GLN A 33 -9.08 -6.25 9.58
CA GLN A 33 -9.78 -7.52 9.79
C GLN A 33 -8.88 -8.54 10.49
N ARG A 34 -7.65 -8.74 10.01
CA ARG A 34 -6.71 -9.71 10.58
C ARG A 34 -6.37 -9.44 12.05
N TYR A 35 -6.21 -8.17 12.42
CA TYR A 35 -5.85 -7.74 13.77
C TYR A 35 -7.06 -7.36 14.64
N HIS A 36 -8.29 -7.51 14.13
CA HIS A 36 -9.52 -7.14 14.82
C HIS A 36 -9.50 -5.68 15.33
N ARG A 37 -8.97 -4.78 14.52
CA ARG A 37 -8.86 -3.35 14.83
C ARG A 37 -9.98 -2.58 14.10
N PRO A 38 -10.71 -1.68 14.78
CA PRO A 38 -11.75 -0.88 14.17
C PRO A 38 -11.15 0.36 13.47
N ILE A 39 -10.23 0.13 12.53
CA ILE A 39 -9.64 1.19 11.71
C ILE A 39 -10.27 1.10 10.34
N HIS A 40 -10.87 2.19 9.90
CA HIS A 40 -11.67 2.21 8.68
C HIS A 40 -11.01 3.03 7.57
N GLU A 41 -10.26 4.07 7.93
CA GLU A 41 -9.69 5.00 6.96
C GLU A 41 -8.36 5.59 7.46
N PHE A 42 -7.52 6.00 6.52
CA PHE A 42 -6.37 6.86 6.82
C PHE A 42 -6.77 8.32 6.72
N LEU A 43 -6.16 9.18 7.54
CA LEU A 43 -6.30 10.62 7.41
C LEU A 43 -5.88 11.09 6.00
N PRO A 44 -6.56 12.07 5.40
CA PRO A 44 -6.21 12.59 4.08
C PRO A 44 -4.76 13.04 3.95
N GLU A 45 -4.18 13.61 5.02
CA GLU A 45 -2.79 14.04 5.08
C GLU A 45 -1.82 12.86 4.95
N VAL A 46 -2.14 11.71 5.58
CA VAL A 46 -1.33 10.48 5.48
C VAL A 46 -1.37 9.95 4.05
N LEU A 47 -2.55 9.93 3.41
CA LEU A 47 -2.68 9.50 2.02
C LEU A 47 -1.90 10.41 1.06
N GLN A 48 -1.90 11.72 1.29
CA GLN A 48 -1.11 12.67 0.51
C GLN A 48 0.40 12.38 0.61
N GLU A 49 0.90 12.12 1.81
CA GLU A 49 2.31 11.75 2.01
C GLU A 49 2.65 10.40 1.35
N MET A 50 1.74 9.43 1.45
CA MET A 50 1.89 8.14 0.76
C MET A 50 1.97 8.30 -0.76
N ILE A 51 1.20 9.21 -1.36
CA ILE A 51 1.24 9.47 -2.82
C ILE A 51 2.55 10.17 -3.24
N ARG A 52 3.10 11.03 -2.38
CA ARG A 52 4.32 11.81 -2.66
C ARG A 52 5.58 10.97 -2.59
N TYR A 53 5.59 9.92 -1.77
CA TYR A 53 6.73 9.05 -1.58
C TYR A 53 7.01 8.15 -2.80
N ASP A 54 8.28 7.87 -3.08
CA ASP A 54 8.71 7.14 -4.27
C ASP A 54 8.64 5.60 -4.14
N TRP A 55 8.38 5.07 -2.94
CA TRP A 55 8.23 3.64 -2.68
C TRP A 55 9.35 2.78 -3.31
N PRO A 56 10.62 2.95 -2.92
CA PRO A 56 11.73 2.13 -3.44
C PRO A 56 11.50 0.62 -3.24
N GLY A 57 10.79 0.21 -2.19
CA GLY A 57 10.37 -1.17 -1.96
C GLY A 57 9.05 -1.57 -2.63
N ASN A 58 8.46 -0.69 -3.44
CA ASN A 58 7.23 -0.89 -4.20
C ASN A 58 6.06 -1.37 -3.31
N ILE A 59 5.18 -2.22 -3.85
CA ILE A 59 4.01 -2.78 -3.15
C ILE A 59 4.38 -3.44 -1.81
N ARG A 60 5.58 -4.05 -1.72
CA ARG A 60 6.02 -4.69 -0.46
C ARG A 60 6.21 -3.67 0.66
N GLU A 61 6.75 -2.51 0.34
CA GLU A 61 6.93 -1.44 1.31
C GLU A 61 5.60 -0.82 1.72
N VAL A 62 4.70 -0.56 0.78
CA VAL A 62 3.32 -0.09 1.07
C VAL A 62 2.63 -1.04 2.05
N ARG A 63 2.65 -2.34 1.75
CA ARG A 63 2.08 -3.37 2.62
C ARG A 63 2.66 -3.33 4.02
N ASN A 64 3.99 -3.27 4.14
CA ASN A 64 4.66 -3.29 5.45
C ASN A 64 4.38 -2.04 6.28
N ILE A 65 4.30 -0.86 5.63
CA ILE A 65 3.95 0.38 6.31
C ILE A 65 2.48 0.34 6.75
N ALA A 66 1.55 -0.07 5.87
CA ALA A 66 0.14 -0.20 6.22
C ALA A 66 -0.09 -1.18 7.39
N GLU A 67 0.58 -2.34 7.38
CA GLU A 67 0.55 -3.31 8.48
C GLU A 67 1.01 -2.67 9.80
N ARG A 68 2.11 -1.93 9.75
CA ARG A 68 2.67 -1.23 10.91
C ARG A 68 1.71 -0.19 11.46
N LEU A 69 1.12 0.64 10.61
CA LEU A 69 0.18 1.68 11.01
C LEU A 69 -1.03 1.07 11.73
N VAL A 70 -1.61 -0.01 11.20
CA VAL A 70 -2.74 -0.72 11.83
C VAL A 70 -2.38 -1.30 13.20
N VAL A 71 -1.19 -1.89 13.34
CA VAL A 71 -0.76 -2.48 14.61
C VAL A 71 -0.54 -1.43 15.70
N PHE A 72 -0.02 -0.25 15.32
CA PHE A 72 0.31 0.83 16.26
C PHE A 72 -0.81 1.84 16.49
N ALA A 73 -1.88 1.83 15.70
CA ALA A 73 -3.01 2.72 15.91
C ALA A 73 -3.67 2.50 17.28
N THR A 74 -3.83 3.59 18.03
CA THR A 74 -4.45 3.60 19.35
C THR A 74 -5.93 3.97 19.30
N ASP A 75 -6.37 4.75 18.31
CA ASP A 75 -7.65 5.49 18.38
C ASP A 75 -8.64 5.19 17.23
N GLY A 76 -8.43 4.11 16.46
CA GLY A 76 -9.36 3.70 15.38
C GLY A 76 -9.27 4.55 14.10
N VAL A 77 -8.24 5.40 14.00
CA VAL A 77 -7.84 6.16 12.82
C VAL A 77 -6.32 6.07 12.68
#